data_AF-A0A352RFW2-F1
#
_entry.id   AF-A0A352RFW2-F1
#
_cell.length_a   1.000
_cell.length_b   1.000
_cell.length_c   1.000
_cell.angle_alpha   90.00
_cell.angle_beta   90.00
_cell.angle_gamma   90.00
#
_symmetry.space_group_name_H-M   'P 1'
#
loop_
_entity.id
_entity.type
_entity.pdbx_description
1 polymer ?
#
loop_
_entity_poly.entity_id
_entity_poly.type
_entity_poly.pdbx_seq_one_letter_code
_entity_poly.pdbx_strand_id
1 'polypeptide(L)' 'FTKKREYHAGIDFRAKRGTPVHAPADGTVRIADRKLGFGLLVELQHGRGFFPGKKNSVRYRTRFAHLSKIKVRR' A
#
# COMPACT_ATOMS: atom_id res chain seq x y z
N PHE A 1 -8.62 -22.01 -2.48
CA PHE A 1 -8.77 -21.31 -3.77
C PHE A 1 -10.16 -21.63 -4.31
N THR A 2 -11.04 -20.65 -4.50
CA THR A 2 -12.48 -20.86 -4.80
C THR A 2 -12.78 -21.11 -6.29
N LYS A 3 -11.75 -21.03 -7.16
CA LYS A 3 -11.84 -21.09 -8.64
C LYS A 3 -12.72 -20.00 -9.27
N LYS A 4 -13.21 -19.03 -8.50
CA LYS A 4 -13.93 -17.86 -9.01
C LYS A 4 -12.93 -16.80 -9.47
N ARG A 5 -13.27 -16.07 -10.53
CA ARG A 5 -12.52 -14.86 -10.91
C ARG A 5 -12.73 -13.78 -9.86
N GLU A 6 -11.65 -13.18 -9.41
CA GLU A 6 -11.66 -12.07 -8.45
C GLU A 6 -10.89 -10.88 -9.03
N TYR A 7 -11.31 -9.67 -8.64
CA TYR A 7 -10.68 -8.43 -9.07
C TYR A 7 -9.46 -8.12 -8.19
N HIS A 8 -8.30 -7.87 -8.82
CA HIS A 8 -7.11 -7.43 -8.11
C HIS A 8 -7.11 -5.90 -7.99
N ALA A 9 -7.41 -5.40 -6.79
CA ALA A 9 -7.51 -3.97 -6.50
C ALA A 9 -6.15 -3.26 -6.31
N GLY A 10 -5.05 -3.90 -6.72
CA GLY A 10 -3.68 -3.42 -6.61
C GLY A 10 -2.90 -3.61 -7.91
N ILE A 11 -1.67 -3.11 -7.92
CA ILE A 11 -0.71 -3.28 -9.02
C ILE A 11 0.50 -4.01 -8.47
N ASP A 12 0.90 -5.10 -9.12
CA ASP A 12 2.07 -5.88 -8.73
C ASP A 12 3.31 -5.45 -9.53
N PHE A 13 4.40 -5.24 -8.81
CA PHE A 13 5.71 -4.93 -9.39
C PHE A 13 6.66 -6.11 -9.19
N ARG A 14 7.35 -6.51 -10.26
CA ARG A 14 8.40 -7.54 -10.15
C ARG A 14 9.58 -6.99 -9.35
N ALA A 15 9.94 -7.66 -8.27
CA ALA A 15 11.09 -7.31 -7.43
C ALA A 15 11.74 -8.55 -6.82
N LYS A 16 13.07 -8.53 -6.63
CA LYS A 16 13.76 -9.55 -5.82
C LYS A 16 13.42 -9.35 -4.33
N ARG A 17 13.42 -10.43 -3.54
CA ARG A 17 13.21 -10.32 -2.08
C ARG A 17 14.27 -9.40 -1.47
N GLY A 18 13.84 -8.45 -0.64
CA GLY A 18 14.72 -7.49 0.03
C GLY A 18 14.94 -6.18 -0.74
N THR A 19 14.39 -6.04 -1.95
CA THR A 19 14.37 -4.76 -2.68
C THR A 19 13.78 -3.65 -1.79
N PRO A 20 14.47 -2.50 -1.62
CA PRO A 20 13.92 -1.37 -0.89
C PRO A 20 12.60 -0.87 -1.49
N VAL A 21 11.64 -0.53 -0.62
CA VAL A 21 10.35 0.05 -1.01
C VAL A 21 10.26 1.44 -0.39
N HIS A 22 9.99 2.44 -1.23
CA HIS A 22 9.91 3.84 -0.83
C HIS A 22 8.47 4.34 -0.90
N ALA A 23 8.10 5.21 0.04
CA ALA A 23 6.81 5.88 -0.01
C ALA A 23 6.80 6.85 -1.20
N PRO A 24 5.71 6.92 -1.99
CA PRO A 24 5.63 7.84 -3.13
C PRO A 24 5.40 9.30 -2.71
N ALA A 25 5.03 9.53 -1.46
CA ALA A 25 4.79 10.85 -0.87
C ALA A 25 4.80 10.75 0.67
N ASP A 26 4.91 11.90 1.33
CA ASP A 26 4.79 12.01 2.79
C ASP A 26 3.44 11.49 3.29
N GLY A 27 3.45 10.86 4.45
CA GLY A 27 2.24 10.34 5.07
C GLY A 27 2.48 9.79 6.46
N THR A 28 1.40 9.49 7.16
CA THR A 28 1.41 8.89 8.49
C THR A 28 1.16 7.40 8.39
N VAL A 29 1.99 6.61 9.08
CA VAL A 29 1.82 5.15 9.15
C VAL A 29 0.52 4.83 9.87
N ARG A 30 -0.40 4.13 9.20
CA ARG A 30 -1.64 3.61 9.81
C ARG A 30 -1.51 2.14 10.22
N ILE A 31 -0.83 1.36 9.40
CA ILE A 31 -0.57 -0.07 9.62
C ILE A 31 0.90 -0.33 9.34
N ALA A 32 1.54 -1.09 10.22
CA ALA A 32 2.89 -1.60 10.07
C ALA A 32 2.96 -2.97 10.77
N ASP A 33 2.29 -3.96 10.18
CA ASP A 33 2.06 -5.26 10.82
C ASP A 33 1.75 -6.36 9.78
N ARG A 34 1.67 -7.62 10.20
CA ARG A 34 1.19 -8.73 9.38
C ARG A 34 -0.35 -8.68 9.28
N LYS A 35 -0.89 -8.75 8.06
CA LYS A 35 -2.34 -8.85 7.79
C LYS A 35 -2.65 -10.03 6.88
N LEU A 36 -3.74 -10.74 7.18
CA LEU A 36 -4.21 -11.87 6.39
C LEU A 36 -4.44 -11.42 4.94
N GLY A 37 -4.01 -12.24 3.98
CA GLY A 37 -4.07 -11.92 2.54
C GLY A 37 -2.94 -11.01 2.04
N PHE A 38 -2.36 -10.16 2.89
CA PHE A 38 -1.31 -9.20 2.49
C PHE A 38 0.11 -9.57 2.96
N GLY A 39 0.26 -10.46 3.94
CA GLY A 39 1.56 -10.71 4.56
C GLY A 39 2.01 -9.52 5.40
N LEU A 40 3.30 -9.16 5.37
CA LEU A 40 3.75 -7.92 6.00
C LEU A 40 3.25 -6.72 5.19
N LEU A 41 2.46 -5.88 5.84
CA LEU A 41 1.76 -4.74 5.25
C LEU A 41 2.19 -3.45 5.92
N VAL A 42 2.51 -2.46 5.08
CA VAL A 42 2.54 -1.05 5.49
C VAL A 42 1.41 -0.31 4.78
N GLU A 43 0.56 0.38 5.53
CA GLU A 43 -0.45 1.31 4.99
C GLU A 43 -0.10 2.73 5.44
N LEU A 44 0.02 3.65 4.48
CA LEU A 44 0.23 5.07 4.73
C LEU A 44 -1.05 5.84 4.45
N GLN A 45 -1.36 6.79 5.33
CA GLN A 45 -2.35 7.81 5.11
C GLN A 45 -1.66 9.08 4.64
N HIS A 46 -2.03 9.52 3.45
CA HIS A 46 -1.59 10.81 2.94
C HIS A 46 -2.58 11.90 3.31
N GLY A 47 -2.12 13.15 3.19
CA GLY A 47 -2.95 14.34 3.32
C GLY A 47 -3.98 14.47 2.19
N ARG A 48 -4.50 15.69 2.02
CA ARG A 48 -5.37 16.01 0.89
C ARG A 48 -4.53 16.05 -0.39
N GLY A 49 -4.77 15.11 -1.29
CA GLY A 49 -4.16 15.05 -2.61
C GLY A 49 -5.07 15.62 -3.69
N PHE A 50 -4.49 15.77 -4.88
CA PHE A 50 -5.20 16.08 -6.12
C PHE A 50 -5.41 14.78 -6.90
N PHE A 51 -6.61 14.58 -7.43
CA PHE A 51 -6.86 13.52 -8.42
C PHE A 51 -7.27 14.20 -9.72
N PRO A 52 -6.61 13.93 -10.86
CA PRO A 52 -6.99 14.50 -12.14
C PRO A 52 -8.49 14.31 -12.42
N GLY A 53 -9.18 15.39 -12.75
CA GLY A 53 -10.62 15.38 -13.03
C GLY A 53 -11.55 15.45 -11.80
N LYS A 54 -11.03 15.53 -10.57
CA LYS A 54 -11.85 15.79 -9.37
C LYS A 54 -11.73 17.25 -8.94
N LYS A 55 -12.86 17.95 -8.81
CA LYS A 55 -12.92 19.34 -8.29
C LYS A 55 -12.55 19.44 -6.81
N ASN A 56 -12.76 18.36 -6.04
CA ASN A 56 -12.49 18.33 -4.61
C ASN A 56 -11.22 17.54 -4.32
N SER A 57 -10.45 17.98 -3.31
CA SER A 57 -9.30 17.22 -2.83
C SER A 57 -9.71 15.83 -2.37
N VAL A 58 -8.89 14.84 -2.69
CA VAL A 58 -9.12 13.45 -2.29
C VAL A 58 -8.20 13.08 -1.14
N ARG A 59 -8.71 12.29 -0.19
CA ARG A 59 -7.83 11.56 0.72
C ARG A 59 -7.50 10.23 0.09
N TYR A 60 -6.21 9.88 0.07
CA TYR A 60 -5.77 8.61 -0.48
C TYR A 60 -4.82 7.91 0.48
N ARG A 61 -4.69 6.60 0.27
CA ARG A 61 -3.84 5.71 1.04
C ARG A 61 -3.02 4.90 0.07
N THR A 62 -1.79 4.59 0.46
CA THR A 62 -0.94 3.65 -0.25
C THR A 62 -0.71 2.43 0.63
N ARG A 63 -0.67 1.25 0.00
CA ARG A 63 -0.46 -0.03 0.67
C ARG A 63 0.71 -0.73 0.02
N PHE A 64 1.61 -1.24 0.86
CA PHE A 64 2.77 -2.02 0.44
C PHE A 64 2.64 -3.40 1.07
N ALA A 65 2.23 -4.37 0.26
CA ALA A 65 1.98 -5.75 0.69
C ALA A 65 3.17 -6.66 0.36
N HIS A 66 3.16 -7.87 0.95
CA HIS A 66 4.13 -8.93 0.70
C HIS A 66 5.58 -8.52 0.97
N LEU A 67 5.79 -7.57 1.90
CA LEU A 67 7.11 -7.10 2.28
C LEU A 67 7.91 -8.21 2.95
N SER A 68 9.24 -8.16 2.80
CA SER A 68 10.15 -9.09 3.48
C SER A 68 10.52 -8.62 4.89
N LYS A 69 10.43 -7.32 5.17
CA LYS A 69 10.72 -6.67 6.45
C LYS A 69 10.01 -5.32 6.53
N ILE A 70 9.56 -4.94 7.72
CA ILE A 70 9.02 -3.60 8.00
C ILE A 70 10.10 -2.78 8.72
N LYS A 71 10.31 -1.53 8.27
CA LYS A 71 11.32 -0.60 8.82
C LYS A 71 10.70 0.65 9.48
N VAL A 72 9.38 0.68 9.61
CA VAL A 72 8.62 1.81 10.18
C VAL A 72 7.73 1.32 11.31
N ARG A 73 7.29 2.24 12.17
CA ARG A 73 6.34 2.01 13.25
C ARG A 73 5.21 3.03 13.17
N ARG A 74 4.05 2.68 13.70
CA ARG A 74 2.94 3.62 13.91
C ARG A 74 3.25 4.60 15.04
#